data_AF-A0A7C8HUZ4-F1
#
_entry.id   AF-A0A7C8HUZ4-F1
#
_cell.length_a   1.000
_cell.length_b   1.000
_cell.length_c   1.000
_cell.angle_alpha   90.00
_cell.angle_beta   90.00
_cell.angle_gamma   90.00
#
_symmetry.space_group_name_H-M   'P 1'
#
loop_
_entity.id
_entity.type
_entity.pdbx_description
1 polymer ?
#
loop_
_entity_poly.entity_id
_entity_poly.type
_entity_poly.pdbx_seq_one_letter_code
_entity_poly.pdbx_strand_id
1 'polypeptide(L)'
;MKESNVRLEIIEKIKTEYNATGAIHIDYEDIKLNDDGKDALIKSAETLAERLGLHHHNLQKHLYNNIYYIEPAGPLVVAISLPEQKIEMFAQMPQSMWSFRLNNRFVN
;
A
#
# COMPACT_ATOMS: atom_id res chain seq x y z
N MET A 1 -17.69 1.28 11.85
CA MET A 1 -16.81 0.13 12.15
C MET A 1 -15.42 0.69 12.46
N LYS A 2 -14.74 0.17 13.49
CA LYS A 2 -13.43 0.69 13.94
C LYS A 2 -12.36 0.40 12.87
N GLU A 3 -11.47 1.35 12.59
CA GLU A 3 -10.40 1.26 11.57
C GLU A 3 -9.57 -0.03 11.64
N SER A 4 -9.37 -0.58 12.85
CA SER A 4 -8.67 -1.84 13.08
C SER A 4 -9.29 -3.03 12.35
N ASN A 5 -10.62 -3.06 12.18
CA ASN A 5 -11.29 -4.16 11.47
C ASN A 5 -11.03 -4.07 9.95
N VAL A 6 -10.96 -2.85 9.40
CA VAL A 6 -10.70 -2.63 7.98
C VAL A 6 -9.28 -3.08 7.62
N ARG A 7 -8.29 -2.81 8.48
CA ARG A 7 -6.89 -3.24 8.25
C ARG A 7 -6.76 -4.77 8.21
N LEU A 8 -7.43 -5.48 9.12
CA LEU A 8 -7.42 -6.95 9.13
C LEU A 8 -8.08 -7.53 7.87
N GLU A 9 -9.18 -6.95 7.42
CA GLU A 9 -9.83 -7.36 6.16
C GLU A 9 -8.92 -7.14 4.94
N ILE A 10 -8.16 -6.05 4.90
CA ILE A 10 -7.18 -5.79 3.83
C ILE A 10 -6.06 -6.84 3.85
N ILE A 11 -5.50 -7.14 5.03
CA ILE A 11 -4.43 -8.14 5.19
C ILE A 11 -4.89 -9.51 4.68
N GLU A 12 -6.09 -9.96 5.05
CA GLU A 12 -6.60 -11.25 4.60
C GLU A 12 -6.87 -11.28 3.08
N LYS A 13 -7.32 -10.18 2.49
CA LYS A 13 -7.46 -10.06 1.03
C LYS A 13 -6.10 -10.15 0.33
N ILE A 14 -5.09 -9.42 0.80
CA ILE A 14 -3.73 -9.47 0.25
C ILE A 14 -3.18 -10.89 0.31
N LYS A 15 -3.30 -11.55 1.47
CA LYS A 15 -2.85 -12.94 1.62
C LYS A 15 -3.52 -13.89 0.63
N THR A 16 -4.82 -13.71 0.41
CA THR A 16 -5.60 -14.53 -0.52
C THR A 16 -5.23 -14.25 -1.98
N GLU A 17 -5.20 -12.99 -2.39
CA GLU A 17 -4.93 -12.60 -3.79
C GLU A 17 -3.49 -12.91 -4.22
N TYR A 18 -2.53 -12.76 -3.32
CA TYR A 18 -1.10 -12.97 -3.61
C TYR A 18 -0.57 -14.33 -3.13
N ASN A 19 -1.44 -15.21 -2.63
CA ASN A 19 -1.06 -16.49 -2.03
C ASN A 19 0.12 -16.33 -1.04
N ALA A 20 0.07 -15.29 -0.21
CA ALA A 20 1.14 -14.92 0.70
C ALA A 20 1.00 -15.60 2.06
N THR A 21 2.14 -16.01 2.63
CA THR A 21 2.19 -16.60 3.98
C THR A 21 1.99 -15.56 5.09
N GLY A 22 2.32 -14.30 4.82
CA GLY A 22 2.18 -13.19 5.76
C GLY A 22 2.10 -11.85 5.04
N ALA A 23 1.35 -10.92 5.64
CA ALA A 23 1.30 -9.53 5.23
C ALA A 23 1.19 -8.64 6.48
N ILE A 24 2.02 -7.62 6.56
CA ILE A 24 2.03 -6.66 7.68
C ILE A 24 1.77 -5.26 7.17
N HIS A 25 0.96 -4.49 7.89
CA HIS A 25 0.77 -3.06 7.61
C HIS A 25 2.03 -2.30 8.01
N ILE A 26 2.50 -1.42 7.14
CA ILE A 26 3.68 -0.59 7.34
C ILE A 26 3.29 0.88 7.17
N ASP A 27 3.74 1.73 8.09
CA ASP A 27 3.58 3.16 7.94
C ASP A 27 4.49 3.69 6.84
N TYR A 28 4.00 4.62 6.01
CA TYR A 28 4.82 5.21 4.94
C TYR A 28 6.13 5.84 5.44
N GLU A 29 6.16 6.32 6.68
CA GLU A 29 7.36 6.86 7.30
C GLU A 29 8.48 5.82 7.47
N ASP A 30 8.15 4.53 7.51
CA ASP A 30 9.10 3.42 7.65
C ASP A 30 9.60 2.91 6.28
N ILE A 31 9.07 3.43 5.17
CA ILE A 31 9.49 3.09 3.81
C ILE A 31 10.18 4.28 3.14
N LYS A 32 11.20 3.99 2.34
CA LYS A 32 11.80 4.93 1.38
C LYS A 32 11.55 4.40 -0.03
N LEU A 33 10.86 5.19 -0.84
CA LEU A 33 10.67 4.95 -2.27
C LEU A 33 11.77 5.63 -3.08
N ASN A 34 12.31 4.95 -4.08
CA ASN A 34 13.10 5.61 -5.12
C ASN A 34 12.18 6.36 -6.10
N ASP A 35 12.75 7.03 -7.10
CA ASP A 35 11.94 7.86 -8.01
C ASP A 35 10.99 7.00 -8.86
N ASP A 36 11.43 5.81 -9.31
CA ASP A 36 10.55 4.86 -10.01
C ASP A 36 9.36 4.41 -9.15
N GLY A 37 9.58 4.15 -7.86
CA GLY A 37 8.55 3.75 -6.91
C GLY A 37 7.54 4.86 -6.65
N LYS A 38 8.00 6.12 -6.55
CA LYS A 38 7.10 7.27 -6.43
C LYS A 38 6.26 7.45 -7.70
N ASP A 39 6.88 7.37 -8.87
CA ASP A 39 6.19 7.52 -10.15
C ASP A 39 5.16 6.41 -10.38
N ALA A 40 5.51 5.15 -10.05
CA ALA A 40 4.60 4.02 -10.15
C ALA A 40 3.39 4.17 -9.22
N LEU A 41 3.62 4.64 -7.99
CA LEU A 41 2.57 4.91 -7.01
C LEU A 41 1.63 6.02 -7.48
N ILE A 42 2.19 7.12 -7.99
CA ILE A 42 1.41 8.24 -8.54
C ILE A 42 0.57 7.74 -9.72
N LYS A 43 1.17 7.15 -10.74
CA LYS A 43 0.45 6.65 -11.94
C LYS A 43 -0.67 5.66 -11.61
N SER A 44 -0.46 4.81 -10.60
CA SER A 44 -1.51 3.91 -10.11
C SER A 44 -2.70 4.69 -9.55
N ALA A 45 -2.44 5.74 -8.78
CA ALA A 45 -3.47 6.64 -8.29
C ALA A 45 -4.18 7.40 -9.41
N GLU A 46 -3.45 7.89 -10.42
CA GLU A 46 -4.02 8.58 -11.60
C GLU A 46 -4.95 7.66 -12.38
N THR A 47 -4.49 6.44 -12.66
CA THR A 47 -5.29 5.41 -13.36
C THR A 47 -6.58 5.10 -12.61
N LEU A 48 -6.52 5.00 -11.28
CA LEU A 48 -7.71 4.76 -10.47
C LEU A 48 -8.63 5.98 -10.44
N ALA A 49 -8.08 7.19 -10.37
CA ALA A 49 -8.83 8.44 -10.40
C ALA A 49 -9.62 8.56 -11.71
N GLU A 50 -8.98 8.29 -12.84
CA GLU A 50 -9.60 8.28 -14.16
C GLU A 50 -10.72 7.25 -14.27
N ARG A 51 -10.47 6.01 -13.80
CA ARG A 51 -11.48 4.94 -13.82
C ARG A 51 -12.74 5.28 -13.02
N LEU A 52 -12.59 6.00 -11.92
CA LEU A 52 -13.68 6.35 -11.01
C LEU A 52 -14.26 7.74 -11.28
N GLY A 53 -13.70 8.51 -12.23
CA GLY A 53 -14.10 9.89 -12.50
C GLY A 53 -13.82 10.85 -11.33
N LEU A 54 -12.80 10.57 -10.51
CA LEU A 54 -12.47 11.32 -9.30
C LEU A 54 -11.31 12.32 -9.52
N HIS A 55 -11.27 13.34 -8.67
CA HIS A 55 -10.13 14.26 -8.63
C HIS A 55 -8.91 13.61 -7.96
N HIS A 56 -7.75 13.76 -8.61
CA HIS A 56 -6.46 13.18 -8.21
C HIS A 56 -6.06 13.48 -6.76
N HIS A 57 -6.34 14.70 -6.28
CA HIS A 57 -6.05 15.12 -4.92
C HIS A 57 -6.61 14.12 -3.89
N ASN A 58 -7.84 13.63 -4.08
CA ASN A 58 -8.51 12.81 -3.07
C ASN A 58 -7.80 11.48 -2.87
N LEU A 59 -7.32 10.87 -3.95
CA LEU A 59 -6.62 9.59 -3.91
C LEU A 59 -5.22 9.71 -3.31
N GLN A 60 -4.49 10.79 -3.60
CA GLN A 60 -3.12 10.99 -3.10
C GLN A 60 -3.02 10.95 -1.57
N LYS A 61 -4.06 11.42 -0.85
CA LYS A 61 -4.09 11.39 0.63
C LYS A 61 -4.15 9.97 1.20
N HIS A 62 -4.65 9.00 0.43
CA HIS A 62 -4.84 7.62 0.89
C HIS A 62 -3.71 6.67 0.48
N LEU A 63 -2.85 7.07 -0.47
CA LEU A 63 -1.73 6.25 -0.97
C LEU A 63 -0.75 5.86 0.12
N TYR A 64 -0.48 6.76 1.07
CA TYR A 64 0.56 6.59 2.08
C TYR A 64 0.08 5.93 3.38
N ASN A 65 -1.23 5.70 3.53
CA ASN A 65 -1.79 5.15 4.77
C ASN A 65 -2.00 3.63 4.72
N ASN A 66 -1.89 3.02 3.54
CA ASN A 66 -2.34 1.66 3.27
C ASN A 66 -1.25 0.84 2.58
N ILE A 67 -0.04 0.89 3.11
CA ILE A 67 1.12 0.14 2.60
C ILE A 67 1.26 -1.16 3.39
N TYR A 68 1.49 -2.26 2.69
CA TYR A 68 1.62 -3.58 3.27
C TYR A 68 2.87 -4.27 2.73
N TYR A 69 3.64 -4.89 3.61
CA TYR A 69 4.79 -5.71 3.23
C TYR A 69 4.39 -7.19 3.22
N ILE A 70 4.65 -7.87 2.11
CA ILE A 70 4.47 -9.32 1.99
C ILE A 70 5.74 -10.03 2.47
N GLU A 71 5.61 -10.88 3.49
CA GLU A 71 6.74 -11.62 4.06
C GLU A 71 7.02 -12.94 3.31
N PRO A 72 8.27 -13.46 3.35
CA PRO A 72 9.46 -12.90 4.02
C PRO A 72 10.35 -11.99 3.17
N ALA A 73 10.12 -11.90 1.85
CA ALA A 73 10.89 -11.04 0.93
C ALA A 73 10.04 -10.60 -0.29
N GLY A 74 8.73 -10.46 -0.07
CA GLY A 74 7.78 -10.14 -1.12
C GLY A 74 7.81 -8.67 -1.54
N PRO A 75 7.02 -8.30 -2.56
CA PRO A 75 6.81 -6.92 -2.94
C PRO A 75 6.09 -6.14 -1.82
N LEU A 76 6.20 -4.81 -1.86
CA LEU A 76 5.23 -3.97 -1.15
C LEU A 76 3.92 -4.01 -1.93
N VAL A 77 2.81 -4.13 -1.22
CA VAL A 77 1.47 -3.94 -1.75
C VAL A 77 0.90 -2.66 -1.20
N VAL A 78 0.51 -1.76 -2.08
CA VAL A 78 -0.23 -0.55 -1.71
C VAL A 78 -1.70 -0.78 -2.00
N ALA A 79 -2.52 -0.77 -0.96
CA ALA A 79 -3.97 -0.85 -1.09
C ALA A 79 -4.53 0.56 -1.27
N ILE A 80 -5.04 0.87 -2.45
CA ILE A 80 -5.64 2.18 -2.72
C ILE A 80 -7.14 2.06 -2.42
N SER A 81 -7.51 2.48 -1.22
CA SER A 81 -8.87 2.51 -0.70
C SER A 81 -9.44 3.92 -0.73
N LEU A 82 -10.71 4.06 -1.07
CA LEU A 82 -11.44 5.31 -0.87
C LEU A 82 -12.26 5.21 0.44
N PRO A 83 -12.43 6.30 1.20
CA PRO A 83 -13.15 6.28 2.47
C PRO A 83 -14.57 5.71 2.40
N GLU A 84 -15.22 5.86 1.24
CA GLU A 84 -16.59 5.44 0.99
C GLU A 84 -16.67 4.07 0.28
N GLN A 85 -15.57 3.62 -0.33
CA GLN A 85 -15.54 2.43 -1.20
C GLN A 85 -14.34 1.57 -0.83
N LYS A 86 -14.62 0.46 -0.14
CA LYS A 86 -13.69 -0.57 0.39
C LYS A 86 -12.25 -0.47 -0.11
N ILE A 87 -11.80 -1.38 -0.97
CA ILE A 87 -10.49 -1.36 -1.62
C ILE A 87 -10.80 -1.47 -3.09
N GLU A 88 -10.32 -0.51 -3.87
CA GLU A 88 -10.62 -0.45 -5.30
C GLU A 88 -9.45 -1.01 -6.13
N MET A 89 -8.23 -0.93 -5.60
CA MET A 89 -7.05 -1.45 -6.29
C MET A 89 -5.92 -1.83 -5.34
N PHE A 90 -5.18 -2.89 -5.70
CA PHE A 90 -3.87 -3.19 -5.14
C PHE A 90 -2.79 -2.94 -6.18
N ALA A 91 -1.75 -2.20 -5.80
CA ALA A 91 -0.56 -2.00 -6.61
C ALA A 91 0.62 -2.73 -5.96
N GLN A 92 1.28 -3.61 -6.73
CA GLN A 92 2.51 -4.26 -6.29
C GLN A 92 3.72 -3.42 -6.67
N MET A 93 4.65 -3.29 -5.74
CA MET A 93 5.90 -2.58 -5.93
C MET A 93 7.08 -3.52 -5.64
N PRO A 94 7.91 -3.82 -6.65
CA PRO A 94 9.06 -4.72 -6.49
C PRO A 94 10.11 -4.11 -5.55
N GLN A 95 10.91 -4.98 -4.91
CA GLN A 95 11.94 -4.59 -3.94
C GLN A 95 12.97 -3.58 -4.50
N SER A 96 13.17 -3.53 -5.81
CA SER A 96 14.06 -2.54 -6.43
C SER A 96 13.58 -1.09 -6.30
N MET A 97 12.29 -0.87 -6.00
CA MET A 97 11.67 0.45 -5.94
C MET A 97 11.53 1.01 -4.51
N TRP A 98 11.84 0.20 -3.49
CA TRP A 98 11.64 0.57 -2.11
C TRP A 98 12.68 -0.05 -1.18
N SER A 99 12.83 0.55 0.00
CA SER A 99 13.63 0.00 1.09
C SER A 99 13.00 0.38 2.42
N PHE A 100 13.20 -0.44 3.45
CA PHE A 100 12.89 -0.01 4.81
C PHE A 100 13.82 1.12 5.20
N ARG A 101 13.28 2.15 5.86
CA ARG A 101 14.12 3.10 6.57
C ARG A 101 14.72 2.35 7.76
N LEU A 102 16.02 2.51 7.95
CA LEU A 102 16.70 2.10 9.17
C LEU A 102 16.25 3.05 10.29
N ASN A 103 15.02 2.88 10.76
CA ASN A 103 14.56 3.44 12.01
C ASN A 103 15.00 2.45 13.10
N ASN A 104 15.62 2.96 14.17
CA ASN A 104 15.99 2.17 15.38
C ASN A 104 14.81 1.45 16.06
N ARG A 105 13.60 1.49 15.48
CA ARG A 105 12.39 0.79 15.94
C ARG A 105 12.38 -0.70 15.58
N PHE A 106 13.16 -1.13 14.59
CA PHE A 106 13.21 -2.52 14.12
C PHE A 106 14.44 -3.31 14.63
N VAL A 107 15.27 -2.68 15.48
CA VAL A 107 16.42 -3.34 16.11
C VAL A 107 16.08 -3.56 17.59
N ASN A 108 15.62 -4.77 17.91
CA ASN A 108 15.67 -5.34 19.25
C ASN A 108 16.57 -6.57 19.20
#